data_AF-A0AAU8FKB9-F1
#
_entry.id   AF-A0AAU8FKB9-F1
#
_cell.length_a   1.000
_cell.length_b   1.000
_cell.length_c   1.000
_cell.angle_alpha   90.00
_cell.angle_beta   90.00
_cell.angle_gamma   90.00
#
_symmetry.space_group_name_H-M   'P 1'
#
loop_
_entity.id
_entity.type
_entity.pdbx_description
1 polymer ?
#
loop_
_entity_poly.entity_id
_entity_poly.type
_entity_poly.pdbx_seq_one_letter_code
_entity_poly.pdbx_strand_id
1 'polypeptide(L)'
;MEAHSISRGNANMTLRDLIGWGMIGKQHKPGERKEYFFADKDVWNIARQVVRERRKRELERVVRILDELSKVTGDPGDPEFATFNKSVTDINKLAKNVDKTIETMLCAEESWFWGGIFKLFR
;
A
#
# COMPACT_ATOMS: atom_id res chain seq x y z
N MET A 1 -13.50 -30.50 7.33
CA MET A 1 -12.30 -29.68 7.06
C MET A 1 -12.06 -29.79 5.57
N GLU A 2 -12.92 -29.17 4.79
CA GLU A 2 -12.93 -29.26 3.33
C GLU A 2 -13.41 -27.90 2.83
N ALA A 3 -12.59 -27.21 2.04
CA ALA A 3 -13.01 -26.04 1.28
C ALA A 3 -11.98 -25.66 0.20
N HIS A 4 -10.68 -25.86 0.47
CA HIS A 4 -9.64 -25.53 -0.50
C HIS A 4 -8.56 -26.62 -0.52
N SER A 5 -8.19 -27.07 -1.72
CA SER A 5 -7.15 -28.09 -1.99
C SER A 5 -5.73 -27.59 -1.68
N ILE A 6 -5.51 -26.96 -0.53
CA ILE A 6 -4.24 -26.39 -0.10
C ILE A 6 -3.69 -27.16 1.10
N SER A 7 -2.37 -27.30 1.17
CA SER A 7 -1.73 -27.97 2.30
C SER A 7 -1.91 -27.17 3.59
N ARG A 8 -1.88 -27.85 4.75
CA ARG A 8 -1.94 -27.18 6.07
C ARG A 8 -0.81 -26.17 6.26
N GLY A 9 0.38 -26.45 5.71
CA GLY A 9 1.52 -25.54 5.74
C GLY A 9 1.29 -24.30 4.89
N ASN A 10 0.78 -24.45 3.66
CA ASN A 10 0.45 -23.33 2.78
C ASN A 10 -0.64 -22.44 3.39
N ALA A 11 -1.71 -23.06 3.91
CA ALA A 11 -2.77 -22.34 4.61
C ALA A 11 -2.23 -21.50 5.79
N ASN A 12 -1.30 -22.05 6.57
CA ASN A 12 -0.70 -21.33 7.70
C ASN A 12 0.12 -20.12 7.22
N MET A 13 0.94 -20.28 6.18
CA MET A 13 1.73 -19.18 5.63
C MET A 13 0.82 -18.06 5.11
N THR A 14 -0.18 -18.38 4.29
CA THR A 14 -1.13 -17.38 3.79
C THR A 14 -1.89 -16.68 4.90
N LEU A 15 -2.34 -17.40 5.95
CA LEU A 15 -3.00 -16.78 7.10
C LEU A 15 -2.08 -15.80 7.83
N ARG A 16 -0.81 -16.15 8.05
CA ARG A 16 0.17 -15.25 8.66
C ARG A 16 0.40 -14.00 7.81
N ASP A 17 0.48 -14.16 6.50
CA ASP A 17 0.64 -13.03 5.58
C ASP A 17 -0.58 -12.11 5.66
N LEU A 18 -1.79 -12.67 5.59
CA LEU A 18 -3.03 -11.89 5.70
C LEU A 18 -3.13 -11.14 7.04
N ILE A 19 -2.68 -11.74 8.16
CA ILE A 19 -2.56 -11.04 9.45
C ILE A 19 -1.53 -9.92 9.36
N GLY A 20 -0.38 -10.19 8.75
CA GLY A 20 0.67 -9.20 8.54
C GLY A 20 0.19 -8.01 7.71
N TRP A 21 -0.70 -8.21 6.74
CA TRP A 21 -1.37 -7.16 5.96
C TRP A 21 -2.57 -6.52 6.68
N GLY A 22 -2.92 -6.99 7.88
CA GLY A 22 -4.08 -6.51 8.63
C GLY A 22 -5.43 -6.86 8.00
N MET A 23 -5.46 -7.84 7.09
CA MET A 23 -6.66 -8.27 6.36
C MET A 23 -7.55 -9.20 7.19
N ILE A 24 -6.93 -9.95 8.11
CA ILE A 24 -7.63 -10.87 9.00
C ILE A 24 -7.13 -10.73 10.43
N GLY A 25 -8.01 -10.98 11.39
CA GLY A 25 -7.70 -11.01 12.83
C GLY A 25 -7.86 -12.40 13.42
N LYS A 26 -7.19 -12.63 14.57
CA LYS A 26 -7.37 -13.86 15.36
C LYS A 26 -8.52 -13.69 16.35
N GLN A 27 -9.37 -14.70 16.44
CA GLN A 27 -10.39 -14.84 17.46
C GLN A 27 -10.14 -16.12 18.25
N HIS A 28 -10.07 -15.99 19.57
CA HIS A 28 -9.94 -17.13 20.46
C HIS A 28 -11.32 -17.49 21.00
N LYS A 29 -11.65 -18.78 21.00
CA LYS A 29 -12.85 -19.30 21.66
C LYS A 29 -12.44 -19.99 22.96
N PRO A 30 -12.96 -19.56 24.12
CA PRO A 30 -12.64 -20.21 25.40
C PRO A 30 -12.94 -21.71 25.34
N GLY A 31 -12.03 -22.53 25.89
CA GLY A 31 -12.15 -23.99 25.90
C GLY A 31 -11.68 -24.69 24.63
N GLU A 32 -11.37 -23.96 23.55
CA GLU A 32 -10.82 -24.55 22.32
C GLU A 32 -9.32 -24.22 22.15
N ARG A 33 -8.53 -25.22 21.73
CA ARG A 33 -7.11 -25.03 21.36
C ARG A 33 -6.91 -24.54 19.93
N LYS A 34 -8.00 -24.44 19.15
CA LYS A 34 -7.96 -24.01 17.75
C LYS A 34 -7.96 -22.48 17.67
N GLU A 35 -7.17 -21.94 16.76
CA GLU A 35 -7.26 -20.52 16.39
C GLU A 35 -8.40 -20.34 15.39
N TYR A 36 -9.27 -19.36 15.63
CA TYR A 36 -10.26 -18.90 14.66
C TYR A 36 -9.79 -17.59 14.04
N PHE A 37 -10.21 -17.33 12.81
CA PHE A 37 -9.86 -16.11 12.09
C PHE A 37 -11.13 -15.43 11.59
N PHE A 38 -11.12 -14.10 11.56
CA PHE A 38 -12.19 -13.29 10.99
C PHE A 38 -11.59 -12.26 10.02
N ALA A 39 -12.37 -11.86 9.02
CA ALA A 39 -11.99 -10.91 8.00
C ALA A 39 -13.13 -9.90 7.79
N ASP A 40 -12.79 -8.68 7.36
CA ASP A 40 -13.79 -7.77 6.82
C ASP A 40 -14.38 -8.36 5.52
N LYS A 41 -15.65 -8.10 5.25
CA LYS A 41 -16.37 -8.52 4.04
C LYS A 41 -16.64 -7.36 3.09
N ASP A 42 -16.46 -6.13 3.57
CA ASP A 42 -16.64 -4.94 2.77
C ASP A 42 -15.44 -4.75 1.83
N VAL A 43 -15.71 -4.76 0.53
CA VAL A 43 -14.69 -4.70 -0.53
C VAL A 43 -13.92 -3.38 -0.49
N TRP A 44 -14.60 -2.28 -0.15
CA TRP A 44 -14.00 -0.96 -0.06
C TRP A 44 -13.02 -0.85 1.11
N ASN A 45 -13.40 -1.37 2.28
CA ASN A 45 -12.51 -1.45 3.45
C ASN A 45 -11.28 -2.31 3.16
N ILE A 46 -11.48 -3.46 2.52
CA ILE A 46 -10.40 -4.34 2.06
C ILE A 46 -9.45 -3.58 1.12
N ALA A 47 -9.97 -2.90 0.10
CA ALA A 47 -9.16 -2.16 -0.86
C ALA A 47 -8.35 -1.04 -0.17
N ARG A 48 -8.99 -0.27 0.73
CA ARG A 48 -8.30 0.78 1.51
C ARG A 48 -7.19 0.20 2.39
N GLN A 49 -7.42 -0.95 3.01
CA GLN A 49 -6.42 -1.61 3.84
C GLN A 49 -5.20 -2.04 3.00
N VAL A 50 -5.41 -2.63 1.82
CA VAL A 50 -4.32 -3.01 0.90
C VAL A 50 -3.53 -1.78 0.44
N VAL A 51 -4.22 -0.72 0.02
CA VAL A 51 -3.57 0.53 -0.45
C VAL A 51 -2.75 1.16 0.68
N ARG A 52 -3.29 1.22 1.90
CA ARG A 52 -2.59 1.73 3.08
C ARG A 52 -1.31 0.93 3.35
N GLU A 53 -1.39 -0.40 3.35
CA GLU A 53 -0.22 -1.24 3.58
C GLU A 53 0.82 -1.12 2.46
N ARG A 54 0.40 -1.04 1.19
CA ARG A 54 1.32 -0.79 0.08
C ARG A 54 2.01 0.55 0.18
N ARG A 55 1.27 1.62 0.46
CA ARG A 55 1.84 2.96 0.68
C ARG A 55 2.93 2.91 1.74
N LYS A 56 2.62 2.31 2.90
CA LYS A 56 3.56 2.19 4.02
C LYS A 56 4.80 1.35 3.69
N ARG A 57 4.63 0.24 2.97
CA ARG A 57 5.73 -0.70 2.69
C ARG A 57 6.61 -0.27 1.52
N GLU A 58 6.02 0.36 0.51
CA GLU A 58 6.66 0.61 -0.77
C GLU A 58 6.85 2.11 -1.00
N LEU A 59 5.77 2.89 -1.02
CA LEU A 59 5.82 4.31 -1.43
C LEU A 59 6.59 5.18 -0.42
N GLU A 60 6.36 5.00 0.88
CA GLU A 60 7.07 5.77 1.92
C GLU A 60 8.59 5.53 1.87
N ARG A 61 9.03 4.33 1.48
CA ARG A 61 10.45 4.02 1.30
C ARG A 61 11.03 4.74 0.09
N VAL A 62 10.30 4.73 -1.02
CA VAL A 62 10.70 5.42 -2.25
C VAL A 62 10.80 6.93 -2.02
N VAL A 63 9.79 7.55 -1.39
CA VAL A 63 9.81 8.99 -1.09
C VAL A 63 11.00 9.35 -0.21
N ARG A 64 11.30 8.55 0.83
CA ARG A 64 12.46 8.78 1.69
C ARG A 64 13.78 8.77 0.93
N ILE A 65 13.98 7.78 0.06
CA ILE A 65 15.20 7.67 -0.76
C ILE A 65 15.29 8.86 -1.72
N LEU A 66 14.18 9.24 -2.37
CA LEU A 66 14.14 10.38 -3.28
C LEU A 66 14.41 11.70 -2.57
N ASP A 67 13.95 11.87 -1.32
CA ASP A 67 14.27 13.03 -0.49
C ASP A 67 15.76 13.11 -0.15
N GLU A 68 16.41 11.99 0.12
CA GLU A 68 17.86 11.93 0.32
C GLU A 68 18.62 12.28 -0.97
N LEU A 69 18.23 11.69 -2.10
CA LEU A 69 18.84 11.96 -3.40
C LEU A 69 18.67 13.43 -3.83
N SER A 70 17.53 14.04 -3.51
CA SER A 70 17.27 15.45 -3.84
C SER A 70 18.15 16.44 -3.06
N LYS A 71 18.81 15.99 -1.99
CA LYS A 71 19.73 16.81 -1.18
C LYS A 71 21.18 16.71 -1.65
N VAL A 72 21.47 15.86 -2.64
CA VAL A 72 22.81 15.72 -3.19
C VAL A 72 23.21 17.03 -3.85
N THR A 73 24.32 17.60 -3.40
CA THR A 73 24.90 18.82 -3.96
C THR A 73 25.93 18.50 -5.02
N GLY A 74 25.99 19.29 -6.08
CA GLY A 74 26.96 19.18 -7.17
C GLY A 74 27.08 20.50 -7.91
N ASP A 75 27.94 20.53 -8.93
CA ASP A 75 28.17 21.73 -9.74
C ASP A 75 26.98 21.95 -10.70
N PRO A 76 26.22 23.07 -10.59
CA PRO A 76 25.15 23.38 -11.54
C PRO A 76 25.63 23.58 -12.97
N GLY A 77 26.93 23.85 -13.17
CA GLY A 77 27.57 23.95 -14.48
C GLY A 77 27.85 22.60 -15.15
N ASP A 78 27.80 21.50 -14.41
CA ASP A 78 27.95 20.14 -14.94
C ASP A 78 26.62 19.65 -15.56
N PRO A 79 26.57 19.38 -16.89
CA PRO A 79 25.37 18.88 -17.56
C PRO A 79 24.83 17.55 -16.99
N GLU A 80 25.70 16.68 -16.48
CA GLU A 80 25.31 15.39 -15.91
C GLU A 80 24.61 15.60 -14.57
N PHE A 81 25.16 16.45 -13.70
CA PHE A 81 24.55 16.82 -12.44
C PHE A 81 23.21 17.53 -12.63
N ALA A 82 23.13 18.49 -13.56
CA ALA A 82 21.88 19.19 -13.86
C ALA A 82 20.77 18.22 -14.31
N THR A 83 21.10 17.25 -15.15
CA THR A 83 20.17 16.22 -15.63
C THR A 83 19.72 15.29 -14.51
N PHE A 84 20.66 14.84 -13.68
CA PHE A 84 20.38 14.02 -12.50
C PHE A 84 19.43 14.73 -11.54
N ASN A 85 19.79 15.96 -11.14
CA ASN A 85 19.04 16.72 -10.15
C ASN A 85 17.60 17.00 -10.63
N LYS A 86 17.43 17.34 -11.90
CA LYS A 86 16.11 17.50 -12.51
C LYS A 86 15.30 16.19 -12.46
N SER A 87 15.88 15.08 -12.89
CA SER A 87 15.19 13.78 -12.94
C SER A 87 14.77 13.32 -11.54
N VAL A 88 15.66 13.42 -10.54
CA VAL A 88 15.36 13.10 -9.15
C VAL A 88 14.24 13.99 -8.61
N THR A 89 14.30 15.30 -8.90
CA THR A 89 13.27 16.26 -8.47
C THR A 89 11.91 15.93 -9.08
N ASP A 90 11.85 15.64 -10.37
CA ASP A 90 10.61 15.32 -11.08
C ASP A 90 9.99 14.01 -10.55
N ILE A 91 10.81 12.97 -10.35
CA ILE A 91 10.36 11.69 -9.76
C ILE A 91 9.89 11.90 -8.32
N ASN A 92 10.62 12.67 -7.50
CA ASN A 92 10.21 12.97 -6.12
C ASN A 92 8.88 13.71 -6.07
N LYS A 93 8.69 14.69 -6.96
CA LYS A 93 7.42 15.43 -7.09
C LYS A 93 6.27 14.51 -7.47
N LEU A 94 6.49 13.61 -8.43
CA LEU A 94 5.48 12.63 -8.81
C LEU A 94 5.13 11.70 -7.63
N ALA A 95 6.14 11.16 -6.94
CA ALA A 95 5.95 10.28 -5.80
C ALA A 95 5.13 10.96 -4.69
N LYS A 96 5.45 12.21 -4.35
CA LYS A 96 4.71 13.00 -3.36
C LYS A 96 3.28 13.31 -3.79
N ASN A 97 3.04 13.56 -5.07
CA ASN A 97 1.70 13.77 -5.59
C ASN A 97 0.83 12.50 -5.50
N VAL A 98 1.41 11.34 -5.84
CA VAL A 98 0.75 10.03 -5.69
C VAL A 98 0.44 9.77 -4.22
N ASP A 99 1.41 10.03 -3.34
CA ASP A 99 1.25 9.84 -1.90
C ASP A 99 0.07 10.66 -1.33
N LYS A 100 0.01 11.95 -1.66
CA LYS A 100 -1.09 12.85 -1.29
C LYS A 100 -2.44 12.42 -1.87
N THR A 101 -2.43 11.90 -3.10
CA THR A 101 -3.65 11.39 -3.75
C THR A 101 -4.17 10.15 -3.03
N ILE A 102 -3.28 9.24 -2.65
CA ILE A 102 -3.63 8.06 -1.86
C ILE A 102 -4.19 8.47 -0.50
N GLU A 103 -3.56 9.40 0.23
CA GLU A 103 -4.09 9.89 1.50
C GLU A 103 -5.50 10.47 1.35
N THR A 104 -5.71 11.28 0.31
CA THR A 104 -7.02 11.86 0.02
C THR A 104 -8.05 10.77 -0.27
N MET A 105 -7.69 9.75 -1.06
CA MET A 105 -8.57 8.61 -1.36
C MET A 105 -8.90 7.78 -0.11
N LEU A 106 -7.92 7.56 0.78
CA LEU A 106 -8.14 6.81 2.02
C LEU A 106 -9.10 7.52 2.97
N CYS A 107 -9.09 8.86 2.96
CA CYS A 107 -9.98 9.72 3.74
C CYS A 107 -11.34 10.00 3.06
N ALA A 108 -11.47 9.74 1.76
CA ALA A 108 -12.69 9.99 1.00
C ALA A 108 -13.73 8.85 1.15
N GLU A 109 -15.00 9.20 0.96
CA GLU A 109 -16.10 8.24 0.87
C GLU A 109 -16.01 7.40 -0.42
N GLU A 110 -16.51 6.16 -0.37
CA GLU A 110 -16.54 5.23 -1.51
C GLU A 110 -17.20 5.85 -2.76
N SER A 111 -18.26 6.63 -2.56
CA SER A 111 -19.03 7.30 -3.62
C SER A 111 -18.20 8.28 -4.46
N TRP A 112 -17.28 9.01 -3.83
CA TRP A 112 -16.41 9.96 -4.49
C TRP A 112 -15.38 9.26 -5.39
N PHE A 113 -14.82 8.14 -4.92
CA PHE A 113 -13.85 7.35 -5.68
C PHE A 113 -14.46 6.75 -6.94
N TRP A 114 -15.60 6.06 -6.82
CA TRP A 114 -16.30 5.52 -7.98
C TRP A 114 -16.77 6.63 -8.93
N GLY A 115 -17.22 7.76 -8.40
CA GLY A 115 -17.55 8.95 -9.20
C GLY A 115 -16.37 9.50 -10.03
N GLY A 116 -15.14 9.39 -9.52
CA GLY A 116 -13.92 9.73 -10.24
C GLY A 116 -13.53 8.69 -11.29
N ILE A 117 -13.59 7.40 -10.94
CA ILE A 117 -13.31 6.29 -11.85
C ILE A 117 -14.28 6.29 -13.05
N PHE A 118 -15.58 6.42 -12.81
CA PHE A 118 -16.57 6.41 -13.88
C PHE A 118 -16.42 7.58 -14.85
N LYS A 119 -15.87 8.72 -14.40
CA LYS A 119 -15.56 9.85 -15.28
C LYS A 119 -14.37 9.60 -16.21
N LEU A 120 -13.44 8.72 -15.82
CA LEU A 120 -12.29 8.35 -16.66
C LEU A 120 -12.65 7.31 -17.74
N PHE A 121 -13.75 6.58 -17.56
CA PHE A 121 -14.25 5.58 -18.50
C PHE A 121 -15.37 6.12 -19.43
N ARG A 122 -15.64 7.43 -19.41
CA ARG A 122 -16.60 8.11 -20.30
C ARG A 122 -15.89 9.03 -21.29
#